data_AF-A0A822Y031-F1
#
_entry.id   AF-A0A822Y031-F1
#
_cell.length_a   1.000
_cell.length_b   1.000
_cell.length_c   1.000
_cell.angle_alpha   90.00
_cell.angle_beta   90.00
_cell.angle_gamma   90.00
#
_symmetry.space_group_name_H-M   'P 1'
#
loop_
_entity.id
_entity.type
_entity.pdbx_description
1 polymer ?
#
loop_
_entity_poly.entity_id
_entity_poly.type
_entity_poly.pdbx_seq_one_letter_code
_entity_poly.pdbx_strand_id
1 'polypeptide(L)'
;MIILRFYFYLMGKGKVAVGAAVICAATVCAAAILIVCHRMQCLGRWARAMAILKEFEEKCVMPIGKLRQVADAMIVEMHVGLVSEGGSKLKMLIGYVDNIDFASWT
;
A
#
# COMPACT_ATOMS: atom_id res chain seq x y z
N MET A 1 -10.44 28.33 15.45
CA MET A 1 -11.10 28.96 16.61
C MET A 1 -10.15 29.41 17.73
N ILE A 2 -8.95 28.82 17.86
CA ILE A 2 -7.94 29.21 18.88
C ILE A 2 -7.16 30.50 18.52
N ILE A 3 -6.88 30.71 17.24
CA ILE A 3 -6.10 31.86 16.75
C ILE A 3 -6.84 33.20 16.95
N LEU A 4 -8.17 33.21 16.78
CA LEU A 4 -8.98 34.43 16.85
C LEU A 4 -9.19 34.94 18.29
N ARG A 5 -9.19 34.02 19.28
CA ARG A 5 -9.27 34.36 20.72
C ARG A 5 -7.98 34.99 21.25
N PHE A 6 -6.83 34.61 20.68
CA PHE A 6 -5.52 35.15 21.06
C PHE A 6 -5.33 36.61 20.60
N TYR A 7 -5.86 36.97 19.43
CA TYR A 7 -5.82 38.34 18.92
C TYR A 7 -6.60 39.33 19.79
N PHE A 8 -7.73 38.88 20.36
CA PHE A 8 -8.61 39.73 21.17
C PHE A 8 -8.00 40.10 22.54
N TYR A 9 -7.13 39.24 23.10
CA TYR A 9 -6.47 39.48 24.39
C TYR A 9 -5.29 40.46 24.29
N LEU A 10 -4.74 40.61 23.07
CA LEU A 10 -3.52 41.38 22.81
C LEU A 10 -3.75 42.90 22.73
N MET A 11 -4.96 43.34 22.36
CA MET A 11 -5.34 44.75 22.22
C MET A 11 -5.58 45.47 23.57
N GLY A 12 -5.28 44.80 24.69
CA GLY A 12 -5.65 45.23 26.05
C GLY A 12 -4.88 46.40 26.66
N LYS A 13 -3.56 46.31 26.95
CA LYS A 13 -2.84 47.34 27.76
C LYS A 13 -1.31 47.34 27.62
N GLY A 14 -0.73 48.50 27.27
CA GLY A 14 0.64 48.94 27.66
C GLY A 14 1.85 48.31 26.96
N LYS A 15 2.98 49.04 26.89
CA LYS A 15 4.25 48.68 26.21
C LYS A 15 4.82 47.28 26.56
N VAL A 16 4.50 46.75 27.74
CA VAL A 16 4.88 45.40 28.18
C VAL A 16 4.08 44.28 27.47
N ALA A 17 2.85 44.54 27.06
CA ALA A 17 2.04 43.58 26.30
C ALA A 17 2.56 43.39 24.87
N VAL A 18 3.23 44.40 24.31
CA VAL A 18 3.84 44.33 22.97
C VAL A 18 4.97 43.31 22.94
N GLY A 19 5.78 43.23 24.00
CA GLY A 19 6.85 42.23 24.10
C GLY A 19 6.31 40.80 24.18
N ALA A 20 5.28 40.57 25.01
CA ALA A 20 4.64 39.27 25.13
C ALA A 20 3.94 38.82 23.83
N ALA A 21 3.35 39.77 23.10
CA ALA A 21 2.71 39.53 21.81
C ALA A 21 3.67 38.94 20.78
N VAL A 22 4.84 39.55 20.64
CA VAL A 22 5.81 39.20 19.60
C VAL A 22 6.36 37.79 19.84
N ILE A 23 6.64 37.45 21.11
CA ILE A 23 7.12 36.11 21.47
C ILE A 23 6.04 35.05 21.19
N CYS A 24 4.77 35.33 21.52
CA CYS A 24 3.66 34.42 21.23
C CYS A 24 3.40 34.25 19.73
N ALA A 25 3.49 35.33 18.96
CA ALA A 25 3.33 35.28 17.51
C ALA A 25 4.44 34.42 16.85
N ALA A 26 5.69 34.60 17.29
CA ALA A 26 6.82 33.84 16.78
C ALA A 26 6.70 32.33 17.08
N THR A 27 6.27 31.95 18.29
CA THR A 27 6.11 30.52 18.65
C THR A 27 4.98 29.85 17.89
N VAL A 28 3.84 30.54 17.68
CA VAL A 28 2.72 30.01 16.89
C VAL A 28 3.13 29.84 15.42
N CYS A 29 3.85 30.82 14.84
CA CYS A 29 4.36 30.71 13.47
C CYS A 29 5.34 29.54 13.33
N ALA A 30 6.28 29.38 14.27
CA ALA A 30 7.23 28.26 14.26
C ALA A 30 6.54 26.90 14.37
N ALA A 31 5.54 26.77 15.27
CA ALA A 31 4.76 25.55 15.41
C ALA A 31 3.95 25.22 14.15
N ALA A 32 3.33 26.23 13.52
CA ALA A 32 2.60 26.05 12.27
C ALA A 32 3.51 25.57 11.13
N ILE A 33 4.70 26.18 10.99
CA ILE A 33 5.69 25.77 9.98
C ILE A 33 6.14 24.32 10.24
N LEU A 34 6.43 23.95 11.48
CA LEU A 34 6.82 22.57 11.83
C LEU A 34 5.73 21.55 11.48
N ILE A 35 4.46 21.84 11.79
CA ILE A 35 3.34 20.94 11.46
C ILE A 35 3.18 20.80 9.95
N VAL A 36 3.28 21.91 9.20
CA VAL A 36 3.20 21.88 7.72
C VAL A 36 4.37 21.12 7.12
N CYS A 37 5.61 21.38 7.55
CA CYS A 37 6.80 20.66 7.11
C CYS A 37 6.71 19.17 7.44
N HIS A 38 6.27 18.82 8.64
CA HIS A 38 6.09 17.42 9.05
C HIS A 38 5.00 16.73 8.23
N ARG A 39 3.88 17.40 7.98
CA ARG A 39 2.83 16.88 7.08
C ARG A 39 3.36 16.68 5.68
N MET A 40 4.09 17.65 5.12
CA MET A 40 4.69 17.54 3.79
C MET A 40 5.70 16.38 3.69
N GLN A 41 6.54 16.18 4.72
CA GLN A 41 7.49 15.07 4.78
C GLN A 41 6.80 13.71 4.95
N CYS A 42 5.75 13.63 5.77
CA CYS A 42 4.92 12.43 5.86
C CYS A 42 4.22 12.16 4.52
N LEU A 43 3.59 13.17 3.91
CA LEU A 43 2.89 13.04 2.62
C LEU A 43 3.84 12.61 1.50
N GLY A 44 5.07 13.11 1.47
CA GLY A 44 6.08 12.66 0.49
C GLY A 44 6.47 11.19 0.67
N ARG A 45 6.66 10.73 1.92
CA ARG A 45 6.92 9.31 2.22
C ARG A 45 5.70 8.45 1.86
N TRP A 46 4.49 8.90 2.16
CA TRP A 46 3.25 8.25 1.78
C TRP A 46 3.05 8.19 0.26
N ALA A 47 3.40 9.25 -0.47
CA ALA A 47 3.33 9.28 -1.93
C ALA A 47 4.27 8.25 -2.55
N ARG A 48 5.50 8.11 -2.03
CA ARG A 48 6.44 7.07 -2.48
C ARG A 48 5.94 5.66 -2.19
N ALA A 49 5.39 5.42 -1.00
CA ALA A 49 4.80 4.13 -0.65
C ALA A 49 3.60 3.79 -1.55
N MET A 50 2.74 4.77 -1.82
CA MET A 50 1.59 4.60 -2.72
C MET A 50 2.01 4.32 -4.16
N ALA A 51 3.10 4.95 -4.64
CA ALA A 51 3.65 4.67 -5.96
C ALA A 51 4.11 3.21 -6.10
N ILE A 52 4.81 2.68 -5.08
CA ILE A 52 5.23 1.27 -5.04
C ILE A 52 4.02 0.35 -5.00
N LEU A 53 3.01 0.66 -4.17
CA LEU A 53 1.79 -0.14 -4.07
C LEU A 53 1.04 -0.19 -5.40
N LYS A 54 0.96 0.94 -6.11
CA LYS A 54 0.31 1.01 -7.43
C LYS A 54 1.07 0.18 -8.47
N GLU A 55 2.39 0.27 -8.51
CA GLU A 55 3.21 -0.56 -9.40
C GLU A 55 3.05 -2.06 -9.08
N PHE A 56 2.98 -2.41 -7.81
CA PHE A 56 2.73 -3.78 -7.36
C PHE A 56 1.34 -4.26 -7.78
N GLU A 57 0.30 -3.45 -7.55
CA GLU A 57 -1.07 -3.74 -7.98
C GLU A 57 -1.11 -3.98 -9.49
N GLU A 58 -0.55 -3.08 -10.31
CA GLU A 58 -0.51 -3.22 -11.76
C GLU A 58 0.17 -4.52 -12.23
N LYS A 59 1.25 -4.95 -11.55
CA LYS A 59 1.96 -6.19 -11.85
C LYS A 59 1.22 -7.44 -11.37
N CYS A 60 0.55 -7.37 -10.23
CA CYS A 60 -0.18 -8.48 -9.61
C CYS A 60 -1.62 -8.64 -10.13
N VAL A 61 -2.15 -7.65 -10.85
CA VAL A 61 -3.47 -7.77 -11.48
C VAL A 61 -3.48 -8.95 -12.46
N MET A 62 -4.32 -9.92 -12.13
CA MET A 62 -4.60 -11.13 -12.89
C MET A 62 -6.01 -11.04 -13.50
N PRO A 63 -6.17 -10.38 -14.66
CA PRO A 63 -7.43 -10.39 -15.38
C PRO A 63 -7.70 -11.81 -15.92
N ILE A 64 -8.97 -12.12 -16.16
CA ILE A 64 -9.43 -13.43 -16.67
C ILE A 64 -8.63 -13.87 -17.92
N GLY A 65 -8.25 -12.93 -18.79
CA GLY A 65 -7.41 -13.24 -19.96
C GLY A 65 -6.03 -13.80 -19.62
N LYS A 66 -5.33 -13.25 -18.62
CA LYS A 66 -4.03 -13.78 -18.17
C LYS A 66 -4.21 -15.13 -17.47
N LEU A 67 -5.28 -15.30 -16.69
CA LEU A 67 -5.60 -16.58 -16.05
C LEU A 67 -5.82 -17.69 -17.09
N ARG A 68 -6.54 -17.37 -18.17
CA ARG A 68 -6.74 -18.31 -19.28
C ARG A 68 -5.41 -18.67 -19.96
N GLN A 69 -4.53 -17.70 -20.21
CA GLN A 69 -3.20 -17.98 -20.76
C GLN A 69 -2.37 -18.90 -19.85
N VAL A 70 -2.42 -18.69 -18.53
CA VAL A 70 -1.74 -19.57 -17.56
C VAL A 70 -2.36 -20.98 -17.58
N ALA A 71 -3.68 -21.09 -17.63
CA ALA A 71 -4.37 -22.37 -17.71
C ALA A 71 -4.05 -23.12 -19.02
N ASP A 72 -4.06 -22.41 -20.15
CA ASP A 72 -3.72 -22.98 -21.46
C ASP A 72 -2.26 -23.47 -21.48
N ALA A 73 -1.32 -22.69 -20.93
CA ALA A 73 0.07 -23.10 -20.78
C ALA A 73 0.23 -24.33 -19.85
N MET A 74 -0.54 -24.39 -18.76
CA MET A 74 -0.55 -25.55 -17.86
C MET A 74 -1.05 -26.82 -18.56
N ILE A 75 -2.09 -26.72 -19.39
CA ILE A 75 -2.61 -27.86 -20.16
C ILE A 75 -1.55 -28.37 -21.14
N VAL A 76 -0.83 -27.48 -21.82
CA VAL A 76 0.25 -27.85 -22.74
C VAL A 76 1.36 -28.60 -21.99
N GLU A 77 1.85 -28.05 -20.88
CA GLU A 77 2.90 -28.71 -20.09
C GLU A 77 2.45 -30.04 -19.48
N MET A 78 1.17 -30.17 -19.11
CA MET A 78 0.58 -31.42 -18.64
C MET A 78 0.58 -32.47 -19.77
N HIS A 79 0.21 -32.08 -20.99
CA HIS A 79 0.21 -32.99 -22.13
C HIS A 79 1.62 -33.48 -22.46
N VAL A 80 2.60 -32.57 -22.51
CA VAL A 80 3.99 -32.92 -22.79
C VAL A 80 4.58 -33.80 -21.68
N GLY A 81 4.22 -33.55 -20.42
CA GLY A 81 4.66 -34.35 -19.27
C GLY A 81 4.07 -35.76 -19.23
N LEU A 82 2.86 -35.95 -19.76
CA LEU A 82 2.22 -37.27 -19.88
C LEU A 82 2.78 -38.09 -21.06
N VAL A 83 3.21 -37.43 -22.14
CA VAL A 83 3.77 -38.10 -23.31
C VAL A 83 5.14 -38.71 -23.00
N SER A 84 5.95 -38.05 -22.16
CA SER A 84 7.28 -38.54 -21.80
C SER A 84 7.73 -38.04 -20.44
N GLU A 85 8.30 -38.94 -19.64
CA GLU A 85 8.95 -38.62 -18.36
C GLU A 85 10.09 -37.61 -18.59
N GLY A 86 9.97 -36.42 -18.01
CA GLY A 86 10.94 -35.33 -18.20
C GLY A 86 10.74 -34.49 -19.48
N GLY A 87 9.66 -34.71 -20.24
CA GLY A 87 9.32 -33.90 -21.41
C GLY A 87 8.84 -32.49 -21.08
N SER A 88 8.32 -32.27 -19.86
CA SER A 88 7.85 -30.97 -19.38
C SER A 88 8.39 -30.66 -17.99
N LYS A 89 8.23 -29.40 -17.55
CA LYS A 89 8.63 -29.03 -16.18
C LYS A 89 7.70 -29.66 -15.12
N LEU A 90 6.50 -30.03 -15.53
CA LEU A 90 5.51 -30.73 -14.71
C LEU A 90 5.79 -32.24 -14.75
N LYS A 91 6.33 -32.76 -13.64
CA LYS A 91 6.49 -34.20 -13.44
C LYS A 91 5.11 -34.83 -13.25
N MET A 92 4.52 -35.26 -14.36
CA MET A 92 3.24 -35.95 -14.39
C MET A 92 3.39 -37.39 -13.90
N LEU A 93 3.75 -37.54 -12.62
CA LEU A 93 4.00 -38.84 -12.01
C LEU A 93 2.68 -39.61 -11.86
N ILE A 94 2.75 -40.91 -12.11
CA ILE A 94 1.64 -41.84 -11.89
C ILE A 94 1.50 -42.06 -10.39
N GLY A 95 0.34 -41.74 -9.82
CA GLY A 95 0.05 -41.92 -8.40
C GLY A 95 -0.19 -43.39 -7.99
N TYR A 96 -0.31 -44.31 -8.95
CA TYR A 96 -0.67 -45.73 -8.75
C TYR A 96 -1.95 -45.90 -7.91
N VAL A 97 -2.88 -44.96 -8.04
CA VAL A 97 -4.22 -45.00 -7.47
C VAL A 97 -5.19 -45.15 -8.63
N ASP A 98 -5.65 -46.38 -8.85
CA ASP A 98 -6.61 -46.68 -9.92
C ASP A 98 -8.07 -46.50 -9.45
N ASN A 99 -8.32 -46.61 -8.14
CA ASN A 99 -9.63 -46.42 -7.53
C ASN A 99 -9.57 -45.27 -6.53
N ILE A 100 -10.37 -44.23 -6.77
CA ILE A 100 -10.60 -43.15 -5.82
C ILE A 100 -11.88 -43.46 -5.02
N ASP A 101 -11.70 -43.92 -3.79
CA ASP A 101 -12.84 -44.24 -2.91
C ASP A 101 -13.53 -42.97 -2.43
N PHE A 102 -14.65 -42.63 -3.06
CA PHE A 102 -15.52 -41.51 -2.66
C PHE A 102 -16.30 -41.77 -1.36
N ALA A 103 -16.32 -43.01 -0.87
CA ALA A 103 -17.09 -43.44 0.31
C ALA A 103 -16.56 -42.89 1.66
N SER A 104 -15.45 -42.14 1.66
CA SER A 104 -14.88 -41.51 2.86
C SER A 104 -15.37 -40.08 3.12
N TRP A 105 -16.20 -39.51 2.24
CA TRP A 105 -16.71 -38.12 2.33
C TRP A 105 -18.24 -38.02 2.49
N THR A 106 -18.93 -39.10 2.83
CA THR A 106 -20.37 -39.16 3.15
C THR A 106 -20.58 -39.81 4.50
#